data_AF-A0A674A4M2-F1
#
_entry.id   AF-A0A674A4M2-F1
#
_cell.length_a   1.000
_cell.length_b   1.000
_cell.length_c   1.000
_cell.angle_alpha   90.00
_cell.angle_beta   90.00
_cell.angle_gamma   90.00
#
_symmetry.space_group_name_H-M   'P 1'
#
loop_
_entity.id
_entity.type
_entity.pdbx_description
1 polymer ?
#
loop_
_entity_poly.entity_id
_entity_poly.type
_entity_poly.pdbx_seq_one_letter_code
_entity_poly.pdbx_strand_id
1 'polypeptide(L)'
;MGLGYEAWRETRRSLQQLLSANETTLRDDVSLRSRAFFHQSSAMMHLPSEIGDYTDFYSSRDHATNVGIMFRGKENALMPNWLRLPVGYHGRASSIVVSGTPIRRPSGQMRPDQSKPPVFGQSKQLDIELEMAFFVGGGNRLGEPIPIERAHQHIFGMVLMNDWSARDIQAWEYVPLGPFLGKNFGTTISPWVVPMEALLPFAEPNTVQDPKPLPYLCHDDAFTFNINLFVSVKGEAMKEAATICKSNFKYMYWTMKQQLAHHTVNGCNVRPGDLLASGTISGPDPDSFGSMLELSWKGSKTVDLGGGETRTFLKDGDEVTLTGGQSHYRNHDTTLLSSLQTLL
;
A
#
# COMPACT_ATOMS: atom_id res chain seq x y z
N MET A 1 -11.82 3.96 -15.12
CA MET A 1 -11.81 4.77 -13.89
C MET A 1 -12.59 6.08 -14.06
N GLY A 2 -12.25 6.96 -15.01
CA GLY A 2 -12.87 8.30 -15.10
C GLY A 2 -14.39 8.41 -15.38
N LEU A 3 -15.08 7.32 -15.75
CA LEU A 3 -16.53 7.33 -15.99
C LEU A 3 -17.38 7.52 -14.72
N GLY A 4 -16.77 7.41 -13.53
CA GLY A 4 -17.44 7.68 -12.26
C GLY A 4 -18.24 6.51 -11.67
N TYR A 5 -18.67 6.71 -10.42
CA TYR A 5 -19.20 5.68 -9.52
C TYR A 5 -20.34 4.85 -10.11
N GLU A 6 -21.34 5.48 -10.74
CA GLU A 6 -22.50 4.76 -11.30
C GLU A 6 -22.11 3.84 -12.47
N ALA A 7 -21.17 4.25 -13.32
CA ALA A 7 -20.69 3.40 -14.41
C ALA A 7 -19.94 2.16 -13.88
N TRP A 8 -19.21 2.29 -12.76
CA TRP A 8 -18.52 1.16 -12.14
C TRP A 8 -19.53 0.16 -11.56
N ARG A 9 -20.57 0.65 -10.88
CA ARG A 9 -21.65 -0.17 -10.33
C ARG A 9 -22.44 -0.89 -11.41
N GLU A 10 -22.78 -0.18 -12.48
CA GLU A 10 -23.45 -0.78 -13.63
C GLU A 10 -22.60 -1.89 -14.24
N THR A 11 -21.31 -1.61 -14.47
CA THR A 11 -20.35 -2.59 -15.01
C THR A 11 -20.27 -3.83 -14.11
N ARG A 12 -20.13 -3.65 -12.80
CA ARG A 12 -20.08 -4.76 -11.84
C ARG A 12 -21.36 -5.59 -11.87
N ARG A 13 -22.53 -4.95 -11.82
CA ARG A 13 -23.84 -5.62 -11.86
C ARG A 13 -24.00 -6.44 -13.15
N SER A 14 -23.64 -5.87 -14.29
CA SER A 14 -23.70 -6.57 -15.59
C SER A 14 -22.76 -7.77 -15.61
N LEU A 15 -21.53 -7.64 -15.09
CA LEU A 15 -20.59 -8.76 -14.98
C LEU A 15 -21.12 -9.86 -14.03
N GLN A 16 -21.69 -9.49 -12.88
CA GLN A 16 -22.29 -10.45 -11.95
C GLN A 16 -23.46 -11.21 -12.58
N GLN A 17 -24.29 -10.52 -13.36
CA GLN A 17 -25.36 -11.16 -14.12
C GLN A 17 -24.79 -12.14 -15.14
N LEU A 18 -23.89 -11.68 -16.03
CA LEU A 18 -23.31 -12.49 -17.10
C LEU A 18 -22.51 -13.71 -16.59
N LEU A 19 -21.91 -13.60 -15.41
CA LEU A 19 -21.14 -14.67 -14.76
C LEU A 19 -21.99 -15.55 -13.84
N SER A 20 -23.27 -15.22 -13.62
CA SER A 20 -24.17 -16.03 -12.81
C SER A 20 -24.39 -17.39 -13.46
N ALA A 21 -24.38 -18.45 -12.65
CA ALA A 21 -24.62 -19.82 -13.12
C ALA A 21 -25.97 -19.99 -13.84
N ASN A 22 -26.94 -19.11 -13.57
CA ASN A 22 -28.28 -19.13 -14.14
C ASN A 22 -28.47 -18.22 -15.36
N GLU A 23 -27.46 -17.41 -15.73
CA GLU A 23 -27.52 -16.54 -16.90
C GLU A 23 -26.96 -17.27 -18.13
N THR A 24 -27.73 -17.27 -19.22
CA THR A 24 -27.41 -18.06 -20.42
C THR A 24 -26.62 -17.26 -21.45
N THR A 25 -26.75 -15.94 -21.44
CA THR A 25 -26.21 -15.03 -22.45
C THR A 25 -24.73 -15.27 -22.76
N LEU A 26 -23.88 -15.38 -21.73
CA LEU A 26 -22.45 -15.68 -21.90
C LEU A 26 -22.12 -17.18 -21.70
N ARG A 27 -22.87 -17.88 -20.83
CA ARG A 27 -22.58 -19.28 -20.47
C ARG A 27 -22.74 -20.23 -21.67
N ASP A 28 -23.79 -20.02 -22.46
CA ASP A 28 -24.23 -20.94 -23.52
C ASP A 28 -23.74 -20.52 -24.92
N ASP A 29 -23.29 -19.27 -25.11
CA ASP A 29 -22.60 -18.85 -26.32
C ASP A 29 -21.13 -19.30 -26.30
N VAL A 30 -20.89 -20.53 -26.78
CA VAL A 30 -19.56 -21.15 -26.84
C VAL A 30 -18.56 -20.31 -27.65
N SER A 31 -19.01 -19.66 -28.73
CA SER A 31 -18.15 -18.87 -29.61
C SER A 31 -17.71 -17.56 -28.95
N LEU A 32 -18.61 -16.89 -28.23
CA LEU A 32 -18.27 -15.71 -27.44
C LEU A 32 -17.41 -16.09 -26.23
N ARG A 33 -17.82 -17.11 -25.47
CA ARG A 33 -17.13 -17.54 -24.24
C ARG A 33 -15.68 -17.95 -24.49
N SER A 34 -15.42 -18.72 -25.54
CA SER A 34 -14.06 -19.18 -25.89
C SER A 34 -13.11 -18.05 -26.28
N ARG A 35 -13.62 -16.89 -26.71
CA ARG A 35 -12.82 -15.70 -27.04
C ARG A 35 -12.74 -14.68 -25.90
N ALA A 36 -13.65 -14.78 -24.92
CA ALA A 36 -13.73 -13.86 -23.79
C ALA A 36 -12.94 -14.31 -22.56
N PHE A 37 -12.76 -15.63 -22.36
CA PHE A 37 -12.03 -16.18 -21.21
C PHE A 37 -10.64 -16.69 -21.60
N PHE A 38 -9.66 -16.34 -20.77
CA PHE A 38 -8.29 -16.83 -20.87
C PHE A 38 -7.84 -17.37 -19.52
N HIS A 39 -6.99 -18.40 -19.53
CA HIS A 39 -6.33 -18.84 -18.32
C HIS A 39 -5.37 -17.75 -17.84
N GLN A 40 -5.41 -17.42 -16.54
CA GLN A 40 -4.51 -16.40 -15.98
C GLN A 40 -3.04 -16.80 -16.15
N SER A 41 -2.73 -18.11 -16.11
CA SER A 41 -1.38 -18.63 -16.34
C SER A 41 -0.84 -18.41 -17.76
N SER A 42 -1.70 -18.08 -18.73
CA SER A 42 -1.30 -17.73 -20.09
C SER A 42 -1.32 -16.22 -20.35
N ALA A 43 -1.64 -15.40 -19.35
CA ALA A 43 -1.73 -13.96 -19.48
C ALA A 43 -0.50 -13.27 -18.85
N MET A 44 -0.06 -12.18 -19.46
CA MET A 44 0.90 -11.26 -18.86
C MET A 44 0.14 -10.09 -18.26
N MET A 45 0.32 -9.85 -16.96
CA MET A 45 -0.28 -8.70 -16.29
C MET A 45 0.57 -7.45 -16.53
N HIS A 46 -0.10 -6.30 -16.60
CA HIS A 46 0.51 -4.98 -16.75
C HIS A 46 0.04 -4.05 -15.63
N LEU A 47 0.61 -2.84 -15.57
CA LEU A 47 0.06 -1.80 -14.70
C LEU A 47 -1.41 -1.54 -15.08
N PRO A 48 -2.33 -1.44 -14.09
CA PRO A 48 -3.77 -1.35 -14.36
C PRO A 48 -4.23 0.05 -14.81
N SER A 49 -3.38 1.07 -14.70
CA SER A 49 -3.63 2.42 -15.17
C SER A 49 -2.30 3.11 -15.52
N GLU A 50 -2.37 4.10 -16.39
CA GLU A 50 -1.36 5.16 -16.42
C GLU A 50 -1.56 6.03 -15.16
N ILE A 51 -0.53 6.15 -14.34
CA ILE A 51 -0.58 6.87 -13.06
C ILE A 51 -0.08 8.29 -13.31
N GLY A 52 -0.97 9.26 -13.18
CA GLY A 52 -0.63 10.68 -13.34
C GLY A 52 0.24 11.16 -12.18
N ASP A 53 -0.35 11.17 -10.99
CA ASP A 53 0.33 11.47 -9.73
C ASP A 53 0.23 10.30 -8.75
N TYR A 54 1.28 10.15 -7.94
CA TYR A 54 1.33 9.21 -6.82
C TYR A 54 1.60 10.00 -5.53
N THR A 55 0.74 9.80 -4.54
CA THR A 55 0.91 10.36 -3.19
C THR A 55 0.97 9.24 -2.18
N ASP A 56 1.94 9.33 -1.29
CA ASP A 56 2.13 8.39 -0.20
C ASP A 56 1.74 9.03 1.12
N PHE A 57 0.79 8.43 1.84
CA PHE A 57 0.38 8.91 3.16
C PHE A 57 1.22 8.28 4.26
N TYR A 58 0.95 8.66 5.51
CA TYR A 58 1.69 8.18 6.67
C TYR A 58 0.72 7.81 7.80
N SER A 59 -0.28 6.98 7.49
CA SER A 59 -1.52 6.92 8.27
C SER A 59 -1.61 5.80 9.32
N SER A 60 -0.61 4.93 9.46
CA SER A 60 -0.54 3.95 10.56
C SER A 60 0.06 4.63 11.80
N ARG A 61 -0.68 4.60 12.91
CA ARG A 61 -0.22 5.18 14.18
C ARG A 61 0.93 4.40 14.77
N ASP A 62 0.86 3.08 14.70
CA ASP A 62 1.90 2.19 15.21
C ASP A 62 3.20 2.39 14.44
N HIS A 63 3.14 2.44 13.10
CA HIS A 63 4.30 2.71 12.26
C HIS A 63 4.95 4.08 12.59
N ALA A 64 4.14 5.14 12.61
CA ALA A 64 4.61 6.49 12.94
C ALA A 64 5.24 6.57 14.34
N THR A 65 4.66 5.84 15.30
CA THR A 65 5.17 5.76 16.67
C THR A 65 6.49 4.98 16.72
N ASN A 66 6.59 3.83 16.05
CA ASN A 66 7.79 3.00 16.01
C ASN A 66 8.98 3.77 15.42
N VAL A 67 8.81 4.35 14.23
CA VAL A 67 9.83 5.20 13.60
C VAL A 67 10.17 6.38 14.52
N GLY A 68 9.16 7.01 15.10
CA GLY A 68 9.35 8.09 16.08
C GLY A 68 10.24 7.69 17.26
N ILE A 69 9.98 6.53 17.87
CA ILE A 69 10.78 6.02 18.99
C ILE A 69 12.24 5.82 18.55
N MET A 70 12.48 5.22 17.37
CA MET A 70 13.84 4.94 16.88
C MET A 70 14.68 6.18 16.60
N PHE A 71 14.04 7.31 16.26
CA PHE A 71 14.75 8.53 15.83
C PHE A 71 14.68 9.67 16.85
N ARG A 72 13.62 9.75 17.66
CA ARG A 72 13.34 10.88 18.57
C ARG A 72 13.08 10.44 20.01
N GLY A 73 13.03 9.14 20.27
CA GLY A 73 12.69 8.58 21.58
C GLY A 73 11.19 8.52 21.85
N LYS A 74 10.82 7.78 22.90
CA LYS A 74 9.42 7.43 23.20
C LYS A 74 8.53 8.63 23.50
N GLU A 75 9.07 9.65 24.16
CA GLU A 75 8.32 10.85 24.56
C GLU A 75 7.96 11.75 23.37
N ASN A 76 8.71 11.67 22.26
CA ASN A 76 8.57 12.52 21.08
C ASN A 76 8.29 11.71 19.81
N ALA A 77 7.64 10.55 19.97
CA ALA A 77 7.46 9.60 18.88
C ALA A 77 6.61 10.19 17.75
N LEU A 78 5.41 10.68 18.07
CA LEU A 78 4.54 11.35 17.09
C LEU A 78 4.82 12.85 17.05
N MET A 79 4.94 13.38 15.83
CA MET A 79 5.00 14.82 15.63
C MET A 79 3.63 15.46 15.92
N PRO A 80 3.58 16.72 16.40
CA PRO A 80 2.33 17.34 16.86
C PRO A 80 1.19 17.40 15.82
N ASN A 81 1.54 17.42 14.54
CA ASN A 81 0.60 17.47 13.42
C ASN A 81 -0.02 16.11 13.07
N TRP A 82 0.61 15.00 13.45
CA TRP A 82 0.25 13.66 12.94
C TRP A 82 -1.19 13.24 13.32
N LEU A 83 -1.63 13.58 14.53
CA LEU A 83 -3.01 13.33 14.99
C LEU A 83 -4.00 14.41 14.53
N ARG A 84 -3.58 15.38 13.72
CA ARG A 84 -4.42 16.53 13.29
C ARG A 84 -4.76 16.47 11.80
N LEU A 85 -3.92 15.84 10.99
CA LEU A 85 -4.10 15.66 9.56
C LEU A 85 -3.43 14.36 9.08
N PRO A 86 -3.93 13.73 8.01
CA PRO A 86 -3.25 12.61 7.37
C PRO A 86 -2.02 13.11 6.61
N VAL A 87 -0.86 13.10 7.27
CA VAL A 87 0.42 13.52 6.68
C VAL A 87 0.70 12.66 5.44
N GLY A 88 1.22 13.28 4.38
CA GLY A 88 1.65 12.59 3.18
C GLY A 88 2.62 13.44 2.35
N TYR A 89 3.20 12.85 1.31
CA TYR A 89 4.13 13.48 0.40
C TYR A 89 3.92 12.97 -1.03
N HIS A 90 4.36 13.75 -2.02
CA HIS A 90 4.32 13.32 -3.42
C HIS A 90 5.39 12.24 -3.64
N GLY A 91 4.95 11.06 -4.05
CA GLY A 91 5.82 9.97 -4.47
C GLY A 91 6.26 10.12 -5.94
N ARG A 92 6.87 9.08 -6.49
CA ARG A 92 7.33 9.08 -7.89
C ARG A 92 6.52 8.12 -8.75
N ALA A 93 5.63 8.67 -9.59
CA ALA A 93 4.78 7.87 -10.48
C ALA A 93 5.59 7.03 -11.50
N SER A 94 6.68 7.57 -12.05
CA SER A 94 7.45 6.91 -13.13
C SER A 94 8.15 5.61 -12.71
N SER A 95 8.34 5.40 -11.41
CA SER A 95 9.02 4.21 -10.85
C SER A 95 8.03 3.21 -10.24
N ILE A 96 6.72 3.42 -10.46
CA ILE A 96 5.71 2.43 -10.10
C ILE A 96 5.73 1.32 -11.14
N VAL A 97 5.91 0.10 -10.68
CA VAL A 97 6.01 -1.09 -11.52
C VAL A 97 5.01 -2.16 -11.08
N VAL A 98 4.61 -3.01 -12.02
CA VAL A 98 3.72 -4.13 -11.72
C VAL A 98 4.49 -5.25 -11.01
N SER A 99 3.80 -5.97 -10.13
CA SER A 99 4.27 -7.24 -9.55
C SER A 99 5.02 -8.12 -10.56
N GLY A 100 6.14 -8.70 -10.12
CA GLY A 100 7.05 -9.53 -10.90
C GLY A 100 8.24 -8.76 -11.48
N THR A 101 8.21 -7.43 -11.48
CA THR A 101 9.32 -6.59 -11.95
C THR A 101 10.48 -6.62 -10.94
N PRO A 102 11.70 -7.03 -11.31
CA PRO A 102 12.84 -7.02 -10.39
C PRO A 102 13.24 -5.60 -9.97
N ILE A 103 13.67 -5.43 -8.71
CA ILE A 103 14.06 -4.13 -8.14
C ILE A 103 15.54 -4.13 -7.79
N ARG A 104 16.32 -3.37 -8.56
CA ARG A 104 17.76 -3.24 -8.32
C ARG A 104 18.03 -2.42 -7.06
N ARG A 105 18.89 -2.93 -6.18
CA ARG A 105 19.44 -2.17 -5.04
C ARG A 105 20.01 -0.81 -5.49
N PRO A 106 19.52 0.32 -4.95
CA PRO A 106 19.97 1.63 -5.36
C PRO A 106 21.38 1.92 -4.83
N SER A 107 22.11 2.73 -5.60
CA SER A 107 23.31 3.42 -5.11
C SER A 107 22.97 4.87 -4.78
N GLY A 108 23.62 5.44 -3.77
CA GLY A 108 23.37 6.81 -3.37
C GLY A 108 24.38 7.32 -2.36
N GLN A 109 24.15 8.54 -1.88
CA GLN A 109 24.91 9.10 -0.77
C GLN A 109 24.33 8.67 0.56
N MET A 110 25.19 8.29 1.50
CA MET A 110 24.82 7.90 2.85
C MET A 110 25.82 8.49 3.84
N ARG A 111 25.41 8.69 5.10
CA ARG A 111 26.30 9.16 6.16
C ARG A 111 26.28 8.21 7.37
N PRO A 112 26.98 7.07 7.29
CA PRO A 112 26.98 6.07 8.36
C PRO A 112 27.72 6.56 9.63
N ASP A 113 28.73 7.41 9.46
CA ASP A 113 29.47 8.03 10.55
C ASP A 113 29.15 9.54 10.58
N GLN A 114 28.48 9.99 11.64
CA GLN A 114 28.07 11.39 11.79
C GLN A 114 29.27 12.34 11.97
N SER A 115 30.45 11.83 12.33
CA SER A 115 31.67 12.62 12.47
C SER A 115 32.44 12.80 11.15
N LYS A 116 32.04 12.10 10.07
CA LYS A 116 32.74 12.11 8.78
C LYS A 116 31.87 12.64 7.64
N PRO A 117 32.48 13.04 6.50
CA PRO A 117 31.74 13.33 5.27
C PRO A 117 30.91 12.13 4.79
N PRO A 118 29.83 12.36 4.00
CA PRO A 118 29.05 11.28 3.40
C PRO A 118 29.89 10.46 2.40
N VAL A 119 29.46 9.22 2.17
CA VAL A 119 30.07 8.29 1.22
C VAL A 119 29.07 7.90 0.13
N PHE A 120 29.56 7.51 -1.04
CA PHE A 120 28.76 6.98 -2.14
C PHE A 120 28.92 5.47 -2.24
N GLY A 121 27.82 4.74 -2.48
CA GLY A 121 27.84 3.30 -2.69
C GLY A 121 26.43 2.70 -2.71
N GLN A 122 26.35 1.37 -2.75
CA GLN A 122 25.08 0.65 -2.63
C GLN A 122 24.47 0.81 -1.23
N SER A 123 23.14 0.95 -1.17
CA SER A 123 22.39 0.99 0.10
C SER A 123 22.62 -0.29 0.90
N LYS A 124 22.89 -0.14 2.19
CA LYS A 124 23.07 -1.21 3.17
C LYS A 124 21.79 -1.49 3.97
N GLN A 125 20.78 -0.63 3.84
CA GLN A 125 19.51 -0.73 4.58
C GLN A 125 18.33 -0.69 3.60
N LEU A 126 18.31 -1.67 2.67
CA LEU A 126 17.21 -1.86 1.74
C LEU A 126 16.04 -2.55 2.45
N ASP A 127 14.85 -2.00 2.28
CA ASP A 127 13.68 -2.30 3.09
C ASP A 127 12.40 -2.33 2.25
N ILE A 128 11.39 -2.99 2.81
CA ILE A 128 10.02 -3.03 2.31
C ILE A 128 9.15 -2.08 3.13
N GLU A 129 8.04 -1.65 2.55
CA GLU A 129 6.92 -1.06 3.27
C GLU A 129 5.65 -1.75 2.81
N LEU A 130 5.02 -2.51 3.71
CA LEU A 130 3.72 -3.13 3.49
C LEU A 130 2.66 -2.05 3.39
N GLU A 131 2.10 -1.87 2.21
CA GLU A 131 1.08 -0.86 1.96
C GLU A 131 -0.12 -1.39 1.16
N MET A 132 -1.19 -0.62 1.21
CA MET A 132 -2.25 -0.69 0.23
C MET A 132 -2.44 0.70 -0.38
N ALA A 133 -2.85 0.74 -1.64
CA ALA A 133 -3.11 1.99 -2.33
C ALA A 133 -4.45 1.94 -3.03
N PHE A 134 -5.09 3.09 -3.17
CA PHE A 134 -6.34 3.22 -3.92
C PHE A 134 -6.16 4.10 -5.15
N PHE A 135 -6.84 3.70 -6.21
CA PHE A 135 -6.94 4.50 -7.42
C PHE A 135 -8.05 5.54 -7.31
N VAL A 136 -7.73 6.76 -7.71
CA VAL A 136 -8.73 7.81 -7.92
C VAL A 136 -9.52 7.47 -9.19
N GLY A 137 -10.84 7.48 -9.04
CA GLY A 137 -11.80 7.24 -10.11
C GLY A 137 -12.20 8.53 -10.81
N GLY A 138 -13.23 9.21 -10.30
CA GLY A 138 -13.56 10.57 -10.74
C GLY A 138 -12.57 11.58 -10.16
N GLY A 139 -12.06 12.50 -10.97
CA GLY A 139 -11.22 13.60 -10.48
C GLY A 139 -12.02 14.76 -9.87
N ASN A 140 -11.33 15.86 -9.58
CA ASN A 140 -11.92 17.16 -9.29
C ASN A 140 -11.27 18.25 -10.15
N ARG A 141 -11.93 19.42 -10.27
CA ARG A 141 -11.32 20.57 -10.94
C ARG A 141 -10.33 21.24 -10.01
N LEU A 142 -9.29 21.83 -10.57
CA LEU A 142 -8.33 22.64 -9.80
C LEU A 142 -9.07 23.79 -9.12
N GLY A 143 -8.85 23.93 -7.82
CA GLY A 143 -9.54 24.91 -6.97
C GLY A 143 -10.87 24.42 -6.39
N GLU A 144 -11.35 23.23 -6.73
CA GLU A 144 -12.61 22.66 -6.25
C GLU A 144 -12.35 21.42 -5.37
N PRO A 145 -12.28 21.55 -4.03
CA PRO A 145 -12.03 20.42 -3.13
C PRO A 145 -13.11 19.34 -3.22
N ILE A 146 -12.75 18.09 -2.90
CA ILE A 146 -13.71 16.99 -2.73
C ILE A 146 -14.18 16.98 -1.27
N PRO A 147 -15.46 17.26 -0.97
CA PRO A 147 -15.98 17.14 0.39
C PRO A 147 -15.91 15.68 0.86
N ILE A 148 -15.64 15.47 2.15
CA ILE A 148 -15.44 14.13 2.71
C ILE A 148 -16.67 13.21 2.52
N GLU A 149 -17.86 13.78 2.48
CA GLU A 149 -19.12 13.07 2.25
C GLU A 149 -19.17 12.43 0.85
N ARG A 150 -18.48 13.04 -0.12
CA ARG A 150 -18.42 12.57 -1.52
C ARG A 150 -17.18 11.75 -1.83
N ALA A 151 -16.16 11.75 -0.97
CA ALA A 151 -14.88 11.09 -1.23
C ALA A 151 -15.01 9.63 -1.70
N HIS A 152 -15.97 8.87 -1.16
CA HIS A 152 -16.23 7.47 -1.56
C HIS A 152 -16.55 7.30 -3.06
N GLN A 153 -17.14 8.31 -3.71
CA GLN A 153 -17.50 8.29 -5.14
C GLN A 153 -16.27 8.48 -6.06
N HIS A 154 -15.16 8.90 -5.48
CA HIS A 154 -13.90 9.17 -6.16
C HIS A 154 -12.85 8.06 -5.92
N ILE A 155 -13.15 7.06 -5.09
CA ILE A 155 -12.24 5.95 -4.78
C ILE A 155 -12.69 4.73 -5.61
N PHE A 156 -11.93 4.38 -6.64
CA PHE A 156 -12.31 3.31 -7.59
C PHE A 156 -12.14 1.92 -6.98
N GLY A 157 -10.96 1.66 -6.41
CA GLY A 157 -10.59 0.36 -5.89
C GLY A 157 -9.15 0.35 -5.39
N MET A 158 -8.76 -0.76 -4.77
CA MET A 158 -7.49 -0.90 -4.07
C MET A 158 -6.56 -1.94 -4.70
N VAL A 159 -5.27 -1.76 -4.46
CA VAL A 159 -4.18 -2.70 -4.77
C VAL A 159 -3.29 -2.88 -3.55
N LEU A 160 -2.54 -3.99 -3.51
CA LEU A 160 -1.39 -4.11 -2.63
C LEU A 160 -0.24 -3.27 -3.18
N MET A 161 0.62 -2.79 -2.28
CA MET A 161 1.75 -1.97 -2.64
C MET A 161 2.96 -2.28 -1.74
N ASN A 162 4.14 -2.30 -2.35
CA ASN A 162 5.42 -2.29 -1.64
C ASN A 162 6.19 -1.03 -2.01
N ASP A 163 6.33 -0.09 -1.07
CA ASP A 163 7.11 1.12 -1.28
C ASP A 163 8.58 0.92 -0.86
N TRP A 164 9.37 0.42 -1.80
CA TRP A 164 10.76 0.03 -1.53
C TRP A 164 11.56 1.22 -1.00
N SER A 165 12.34 0.94 0.04
CA SER A 165 12.96 2.00 0.82
C SER A 165 14.45 1.73 1.04
N ALA A 166 15.30 2.69 0.70
CA ALA A 166 16.72 2.69 1.03
C ALA A 166 16.96 3.60 2.24
N ARG A 167 16.87 3.04 3.46
CA ARG A 167 16.76 3.81 4.71
C ARG A 167 17.98 4.66 5.03
N ASP A 168 19.16 4.21 4.63
CA ASP A 168 20.41 4.92 4.84
C ASP A 168 20.60 6.11 3.89
N ILE A 169 20.13 5.99 2.65
CA ILE A 169 20.02 7.12 1.70
C ILE A 169 18.96 8.10 2.22
N GLN A 170 17.77 7.59 2.54
CA GLN A 170 16.64 8.38 3.04
C GLN A 170 17.03 9.21 4.27
N ALA A 171 17.67 8.59 5.27
CA ALA A 171 18.05 9.26 6.51
C ALA A 171 19.03 10.43 6.29
N TRP A 172 19.85 10.37 5.25
CA TRP A 172 20.79 11.44 4.90
C TRP A 172 20.12 12.59 4.14
N GLU A 173 19.18 12.29 3.24
CA GLU A 173 18.61 13.29 2.34
C GLU A 173 17.35 14.00 2.85
N TYR A 174 16.56 13.36 3.73
CA TYR A 174 15.14 13.75 3.87
C TYR A 174 14.90 15.08 4.60
N VAL A 175 15.90 15.61 5.30
CA VAL A 175 15.75 16.88 6.02
C VAL A 175 16.20 18.03 5.11
N PRO A 176 15.37 19.06 4.87
CA PRO A 176 14.00 19.27 5.39
C PRO A 176 12.88 18.87 4.42
N LEU A 177 13.19 18.37 3.22
CA LEU A 177 12.24 18.32 2.09
C LEU A 177 11.42 17.03 2.00
N GLY A 178 11.65 16.06 2.88
CA GLY A 178 11.00 14.76 2.86
C GLY A 178 11.76 13.71 2.04
N PRO A 179 11.26 12.47 1.99
CA PRO A 179 11.88 11.36 1.26
C PRO A 179 12.00 11.65 -0.24
N PHE A 180 13.10 11.22 -0.87
CA PHE A 180 13.30 11.39 -2.31
C PHE A 180 13.97 10.17 -2.98
N LEU A 181 15.31 10.12 -3.08
CA LEU A 181 16.03 9.01 -3.70
C LEU A 181 15.96 7.72 -2.87
N GLY A 182 15.69 7.85 -1.57
CA GLY A 182 15.40 6.74 -0.68
C GLY A 182 14.12 5.98 -1.02
N LYS A 183 13.29 6.49 -1.95
CA LYS A 183 11.99 5.92 -2.37
C LYS A 183 11.86 5.75 -3.89
N ASN A 184 12.28 6.74 -4.66
CA ASN A 184 11.96 6.83 -6.10
C ASN A 184 12.64 5.81 -7.03
N PHE A 185 13.40 4.86 -6.49
CA PHE A 185 14.09 3.84 -7.27
C PHE A 185 13.17 2.67 -7.64
N GLY A 186 12.05 2.50 -6.93
CA GLY A 186 11.07 1.48 -7.25
C GLY A 186 9.92 1.45 -6.25
N THR A 187 8.71 1.33 -6.76
CA THR A 187 7.50 1.08 -5.97
C THR A 187 6.72 0.01 -6.71
N THR A 188 6.34 -1.08 -6.06
CA THR A 188 5.61 -2.17 -6.74
C THR A 188 4.14 -2.15 -6.35
N ILE A 189 3.24 -2.39 -7.31
CA ILE A 189 1.81 -2.63 -7.03
C ILE A 189 1.31 -3.96 -7.60
N SER A 190 0.31 -4.53 -6.95
CA SER A 190 -0.39 -5.70 -7.48
C SER A 190 -1.22 -5.34 -8.72
N PRO A 191 -1.36 -6.24 -9.70
CA PRO A 191 -1.99 -5.89 -10.99
C PRO A 191 -3.52 -5.81 -10.94
N TRP A 192 -4.17 -6.52 -10.02
CA TRP A 192 -5.64 -6.57 -9.94
C TRP A 192 -6.16 -5.49 -9.00
N VAL A 193 -6.92 -4.54 -9.56
CA VAL A 193 -7.59 -3.49 -8.78
C VAL A 193 -8.91 -4.04 -8.24
N VAL A 194 -8.99 -4.24 -6.92
CA VAL A 194 -10.21 -4.73 -6.27
C VAL A 194 -11.17 -3.55 -6.08
N PRO A 195 -12.35 -3.54 -6.73
CA PRO A 195 -13.25 -2.40 -6.67
C PRO A 195 -13.80 -2.19 -5.26
N MET A 196 -14.04 -0.94 -4.85
CA MET A 196 -14.55 -0.64 -3.51
C MET A 196 -15.86 -1.37 -3.21
N GLU A 197 -16.73 -1.56 -4.19
CA GLU A 197 -18.00 -2.30 -4.03
C GLU A 197 -17.80 -3.78 -3.66
N ALA A 198 -16.64 -4.38 -3.97
CA ALA A 198 -16.28 -5.71 -3.49
C ALA A 198 -15.76 -5.68 -2.03
N LEU A 199 -15.24 -4.54 -1.58
CA LEU A 199 -14.66 -4.36 -0.24
C LEU A 199 -15.67 -3.85 0.79
N LEU A 200 -16.70 -3.10 0.38
CA LEU A 200 -17.74 -2.54 1.25
C LEU A 200 -18.38 -3.56 2.21
N PRO A 201 -18.64 -4.84 1.84
CA PRO A 201 -19.14 -5.84 2.79
C PRO A 201 -18.20 -6.15 3.96
N PHE A 202 -16.93 -5.76 3.86
CA PHE A 202 -15.89 -5.96 4.87
C PHE A 202 -15.51 -4.66 5.59
N ALA A 203 -16.33 -3.61 5.45
CA ALA A 203 -16.15 -2.37 6.19
C ALA A 203 -16.43 -2.59 7.68
N GLU A 204 -15.53 -2.09 8.52
CA GLU A 204 -15.62 -2.06 9.98
C GLU A 204 -15.71 -0.60 10.47
N PRO A 205 -16.16 -0.38 11.72
CA PRO A 205 -16.13 0.95 12.33
C PRO A 205 -14.73 1.59 12.24
N ASN A 206 -14.70 2.90 11.98
CA ASN A 206 -13.45 3.64 11.90
C ASN A 206 -12.74 3.66 13.26
N THR A 207 -11.40 3.76 13.26
CA THR A 207 -10.62 3.96 14.48
C THR A 207 -11.09 5.21 15.22
N VAL A 208 -11.25 5.11 16.54
CA VAL A 208 -11.60 6.29 17.36
C VAL A 208 -10.43 7.27 17.35
N GLN A 209 -10.69 8.47 16.85
CA GLN A 209 -9.69 9.53 16.74
C GLN A 209 -9.78 10.49 17.94
N ASP A 210 -8.72 10.50 18.74
CA ASP A 210 -8.47 11.47 19.80
C ASP A 210 -7.12 12.16 19.55
N PRO A 211 -7.08 13.50 19.39
CA PRO A 211 -8.21 14.44 19.38
C PRO A 211 -9.16 14.25 18.19
N LYS A 212 -10.43 14.67 18.36
CA LYS A 212 -11.37 14.73 17.25
C LYS A 212 -10.78 15.60 16.12
N PRO A 213 -10.78 15.12 14.85
CA PRO A 213 -10.32 15.92 13.72
C PRO A 213 -11.16 17.19 13.52
N LEU A 214 -10.63 18.11 12.72
CA LEU A 214 -11.41 19.27 12.26
C LEU A 214 -12.62 18.80 11.42
N PRO A 215 -13.71 19.62 11.32
CA PRO A 215 -14.96 19.20 10.68
C PRO A 215 -14.81 18.64 9.26
N TYR A 216 -13.90 19.18 8.44
CA TYR A 216 -13.69 18.71 7.05
C TYR A 216 -13.13 17.27 6.95
N LEU A 217 -12.62 16.71 8.05
CA LEU A 217 -12.12 15.34 8.15
C LEU A 217 -13.07 14.43 8.94
N CYS A 218 -14.21 14.93 9.42
CA CYS A 218 -15.16 14.13 10.18
C CYS A 218 -16.10 13.36 9.25
N HIS A 219 -16.27 12.06 9.48
CA HIS A 219 -17.31 11.26 8.85
C HIS A 219 -17.71 10.09 9.77
N ASP A 220 -18.99 9.71 9.74
CA ASP A 220 -19.56 8.72 10.66
C ASP A 220 -19.74 7.32 10.03
N ASP A 221 -19.72 7.24 8.70
CA ASP A 221 -19.85 5.98 7.97
C ASP A 221 -18.59 5.12 8.07
N ALA A 222 -18.77 3.81 8.23
CA ALA A 222 -17.70 2.82 8.26
C ALA A 222 -16.92 2.81 6.94
N PHE A 223 -15.62 3.06 7.02
CA PHE A 223 -14.70 3.10 5.86
C PHE A 223 -13.29 2.60 6.20
N THR A 224 -13.18 1.80 7.26
CA THR A 224 -12.02 0.98 7.59
C THR A 224 -12.29 -0.44 7.12
N PHE A 225 -11.30 -1.17 6.58
CA PHE A 225 -11.54 -2.49 5.98
C PHE A 225 -10.69 -3.57 6.63
N ASN A 226 -11.32 -4.69 6.99
CA ASN A 226 -10.67 -5.81 7.68
C ASN A 226 -9.86 -6.71 6.73
N ILE A 227 -8.84 -6.21 6.06
CA ILE A 227 -8.10 -6.97 5.06
C ILE A 227 -6.87 -7.59 5.73
N ASN A 228 -6.79 -8.92 5.81
CA ASN A 228 -5.59 -9.59 6.32
C ASN A 228 -4.45 -9.45 5.32
N LEU A 229 -3.28 -9.08 5.80
CA LEU A 229 -2.10 -8.79 5.00
C LEU A 229 -0.91 -9.60 5.49
N PHE A 230 -0.14 -10.14 4.55
CA PHE A 230 1.02 -10.95 4.84
C PHE A 230 2.20 -10.52 3.99
N VAL A 231 3.39 -10.50 4.59
CA VAL A 231 4.68 -10.35 3.87
C VAL A 231 5.49 -11.61 4.09
N SER A 232 6.01 -12.19 3.02
CA SER A 232 7.00 -13.26 3.08
C SER A 232 8.28 -12.90 2.36
N VAL A 233 9.40 -13.40 2.86
CA VAL A 233 10.72 -13.27 2.24
C VAL A 233 11.28 -14.65 1.95
N LYS A 234 11.85 -14.82 0.75
CA LYS A 234 12.58 -16.02 0.34
C LYS A 234 13.95 -15.62 -0.18
N GLY A 235 15.00 -15.95 0.56
CA GLY A 235 16.37 -15.80 0.06
C GLY A 235 16.71 -16.86 -0.99
N GLU A 236 17.72 -16.57 -1.82
CA GLU A 236 18.14 -17.43 -2.94
C GLU A 236 18.42 -18.89 -2.54
N ALA A 237 19.05 -19.11 -1.38
CA ALA A 237 19.37 -20.45 -0.86
C ALA A 237 18.20 -21.12 -0.11
N MET A 238 17.09 -20.42 0.12
CA MET A 238 15.96 -20.93 0.88
C MET A 238 15.03 -21.78 0.00
N LYS A 239 14.56 -22.91 0.55
CA LYS A 239 13.58 -23.77 -0.14
C LYS A 239 12.18 -23.16 -0.13
N GLU A 240 11.76 -22.73 1.05
CA GLU A 240 10.44 -22.15 1.33
C GLU A 240 10.56 -20.68 1.71
N ALA A 241 9.53 -19.89 1.43
CA ALA A 241 9.45 -18.51 1.90
C ALA A 241 9.07 -18.45 3.39
N ALA A 242 9.59 -17.48 4.12
CA ALA A 242 9.25 -17.24 5.52
C ALA A 242 8.32 -16.02 5.65
N THR A 243 7.18 -16.18 6.31
CA THR A 243 6.28 -15.05 6.64
C THR A 243 6.91 -14.20 7.73
N ILE A 244 7.26 -12.95 7.42
CA ILE A 244 7.90 -12.01 8.35
C ILE A 244 6.92 -11.00 8.96
N CYS A 245 5.74 -10.82 8.35
CA CYS A 245 4.71 -9.90 8.82
C CYS A 245 3.31 -10.48 8.62
N LYS A 246 2.45 -10.34 9.63
CA LYS A 246 1.01 -10.63 9.59
C LYS A 246 0.27 -9.42 10.14
N SER A 247 -0.23 -8.56 9.26
CA SER A 247 -0.89 -7.31 9.64
C SER A 247 -2.31 -7.26 9.08
N ASN A 248 -2.98 -6.12 9.26
CA ASN A 248 -4.32 -5.91 8.75
C ASN A 248 -4.56 -4.44 8.41
N PHE A 249 -5.21 -4.18 7.28
CA PHE A 249 -5.52 -2.81 6.85
C PHE A 249 -6.44 -2.06 7.83
N LYS A 250 -7.15 -2.76 8.73
CA LYS A 250 -8.00 -2.10 9.73
C LYS A 250 -7.24 -1.28 10.79
N TYR A 251 -5.92 -1.45 10.88
CA TYR A 251 -5.10 -0.70 11.84
C TYR A 251 -4.80 0.74 11.41
N MET A 252 -5.18 1.13 10.18
CA MET A 252 -4.99 2.50 9.70
C MET A 252 -5.80 3.51 10.52
N TYR A 253 -5.14 4.56 11.03
CA TYR A 253 -5.76 5.58 11.86
C TYR A 253 -6.54 6.62 11.05
N TRP A 254 -6.05 6.95 9.84
CA TRP A 254 -6.74 7.82 8.89
C TRP A 254 -7.35 6.99 7.76
N THR A 255 -8.62 7.23 7.46
CA THR A 255 -9.34 6.52 6.40
C THR A 255 -8.99 7.06 5.02
N MET A 256 -9.24 6.28 3.96
CA MET A 256 -9.05 6.75 2.58
C MET A 256 -9.93 7.97 2.24
N LYS A 257 -11.12 8.10 2.86
CA LYS A 257 -11.97 9.29 2.70
C LYS A 257 -11.27 10.53 3.26
N GLN A 258 -10.67 10.42 4.44
CA GLN A 258 -9.92 11.51 5.06
C GLN A 258 -8.67 11.87 4.27
N GLN A 259 -7.93 10.86 3.79
CA GLN A 259 -6.75 11.05 2.94
C GLN A 259 -7.12 11.85 1.68
N LEU A 260 -8.14 11.44 0.94
CA LEU A 260 -8.57 12.13 -0.29
C LEU A 260 -9.16 13.53 -0.02
N ALA A 261 -9.98 13.68 1.03
CA ALA A 261 -10.52 14.97 1.42
C ALA A 261 -9.40 15.95 1.82
N HIS A 262 -8.40 15.48 2.58
CA HIS A 262 -7.23 16.29 2.92
C HIS A 262 -6.40 16.67 1.71
N HIS A 263 -6.14 15.70 0.82
CA HIS A 263 -5.31 15.92 -0.36
C HIS A 263 -5.86 17.03 -1.26
N THR A 264 -7.18 17.16 -1.34
CA THR A 264 -7.86 18.13 -2.20
C THR A 264 -8.33 19.40 -1.48
N VAL A 265 -8.15 19.51 -0.14
CA VAL A 265 -8.70 20.61 0.67
C VAL A 265 -8.18 21.99 0.25
N ASN A 266 -6.97 22.05 -0.29
CA ASN A 266 -6.34 23.28 -0.78
C ASN A 266 -6.68 23.59 -2.25
N GLY A 267 -7.54 22.79 -2.89
CA GLY A 267 -7.89 22.89 -4.29
C GLY A 267 -7.00 22.07 -5.23
N CYS A 268 -6.07 21.24 -4.72
CA CYS A 268 -5.34 20.28 -5.56
C CYS A 268 -6.31 19.43 -6.37
N ASN A 269 -6.06 19.30 -7.68
CA ASN A 269 -6.84 18.43 -8.54
C ASN A 269 -6.24 17.03 -8.58
N VAL A 270 -7.03 16.03 -8.20
CA VAL A 270 -6.75 14.62 -8.51
C VAL A 270 -7.40 14.23 -9.83
N ARG A 271 -6.83 13.24 -10.49
CA ARG A 271 -7.20 12.76 -11.82
C ARG A 271 -7.54 11.27 -11.79
N PRO A 272 -8.39 10.79 -12.71
CA PRO A 272 -8.59 9.36 -12.88
C PRO A 272 -7.26 8.64 -13.10
N GLY A 273 -6.98 7.61 -12.30
CA GLY A 273 -5.73 6.84 -12.37
C GLY A 273 -4.63 7.32 -11.42
N ASP A 274 -4.78 8.46 -10.73
CA ASP A 274 -3.88 8.83 -9.64
C ASP A 274 -3.92 7.76 -8.53
N LEU A 275 -2.77 7.52 -7.91
CA LEU A 275 -2.61 6.48 -6.89
C LEU A 275 -2.30 7.12 -5.54
N LEU A 276 -3.10 6.81 -4.52
CA LEU A 276 -2.90 7.29 -3.15
C LEU A 276 -2.64 6.08 -2.24
N ALA A 277 -1.43 5.99 -1.69
CA ALA A 277 -1.00 4.90 -0.83
C ALA A 277 -1.21 5.22 0.65
N SER A 278 -1.34 4.18 1.46
CA SER A 278 -1.75 4.29 2.86
C SER A 278 -0.67 4.87 3.78
N GLY A 279 0.60 4.74 3.39
CA GLY A 279 1.71 4.63 4.32
C GLY A 279 1.81 3.23 4.89
N THR A 280 3.00 2.88 5.37
CA THR A 280 3.31 1.55 5.91
C THR A 280 2.28 1.09 6.95
N ILE A 281 1.77 -0.12 6.79
CA ILE A 281 0.73 -0.73 7.62
C ILE A 281 1.38 -1.56 8.73
N SER A 282 1.56 -0.94 9.89
CA SER A 282 1.91 -1.65 11.13
C SER A 282 0.70 -1.76 12.05
N GLY A 283 0.55 -2.92 12.68
CA GLY A 283 -0.40 -3.14 13.76
C GLY A 283 0.27 -3.03 15.15
N PRO A 284 -0.50 -3.32 16.22
CA PRO A 284 -0.05 -3.15 17.60
C PRO A 284 0.97 -4.21 18.04
N ASP A 285 0.98 -5.38 17.41
CA ASP A 285 1.85 -6.49 17.76
C ASP A 285 3.15 -6.47 16.93
N PRO A 286 4.31 -6.83 17.49
CA PRO A 286 5.58 -6.76 16.75
C PRO A 286 5.65 -7.61 15.47
N ASP A 287 4.92 -8.72 15.39
CA ASP A 287 4.81 -9.56 14.19
C ASP A 287 3.88 -8.97 13.11
N SER A 288 3.22 -7.85 13.41
CA SER A 288 2.37 -7.09 12.50
C SER A 288 3.02 -5.79 11.99
N PHE A 289 4.31 -5.59 12.27
CA PHE A 289 5.05 -4.42 11.78
C PHE A 289 5.33 -4.50 10.28
N GLY A 290 5.05 -3.42 9.56
CA GLY A 290 4.99 -3.39 8.11
C GLY A 290 6.33 -3.15 7.39
N SER A 291 7.46 -3.09 8.10
CA SER A 291 8.79 -2.88 7.50
C SER A 291 9.89 -3.68 8.21
N MET A 292 10.99 -3.99 7.51
CA MET A 292 12.16 -4.60 8.15
C MET A 292 12.83 -3.63 9.11
N LEU A 293 12.76 -2.30 8.86
CA LEU A 293 13.20 -1.30 9.82
C LEU A 293 12.55 -1.52 11.19
N GLU A 294 11.24 -1.75 11.22
CA GLU A 294 10.48 -2.01 12.44
C GLU A 294 10.74 -3.40 13.02
N LEU A 295 10.63 -4.45 12.20
CA LEU A 295 10.81 -5.85 12.62
C LEU A 295 12.22 -6.10 13.20
N SER A 296 13.25 -5.52 12.58
CA SER A 296 14.64 -5.59 13.05
C SER A 296 14.99 -4.51 14.08
N TRP A 297 14.07 -3.60 14.39
CA TRP A 297 14.30 -2.46 15.27
C TRP A 297 15.58 -1.70 14.91
N LYS A 298 15.63 -1.15 13.69
CA LYS A 298 16.80 -0.45 13.12
C LYS A 298 18.06 -1.33 13.10
N GLY A 299 17.88 -2.63 12.82
CA GLY A 299 18.94 -3.62 12.77
C GLY A 299 19.54 -4.03 14.12
N SER A 300 18.92 -3.64 15.24
CA SER A 300 19.36 -4.08 16.58
C SER A 300 18.79 -5.46 16.98
N LYS A 301 17.80 -5.96 16.23
CA LYS A 301 17.21 -7.30 16.35
C LYS A 301 17.30 -8.01 15.01
N THR A 302 17.32 -9.33 15.05
CA THR A 302 17.29 -10.18 13.86
C THR A 302 15.87 -10.69 13.59
N VAL A 303 15.47 -10.70 12.32
CA VAL A 303 14.28 -11.38 11.82
C VAL A 303 14.69 -12.79 11.42
N ASP A 304 14.03 -13.80 11.99
CA ASP A 304 14.26 -15.21 11.66
C ASP A 304 13.51 -15.58 10.36
N LEU A 305 14.23 -16.15 9.39
CA LEU A 305 13.68 -16.67 8.14
C LEU A 305 13.60 -18.21 8.12
N GLY A 306 13.91 -18.88 9.23
CA GLY A 306 13.95 -20.33 9.32
C GLY A 306 15.22 -20.95 8.76
N GLY A 307 15.51 -22.21 9.13
CA GLY A 307 16.70 -22.93 8.66
C GLY A 307 18.04 -22.32 9.08
N GLY A 308 18.05 -21.43 10.08
CA GLY A 308 19.23 -20.69 10.53
C GLY A 308 19.49 -19.38 9.77
N GLU A 309 18.68 -19.06 8.76
CA GLU A 309 18.77 -17.80 8.02
C GLU A 309 18.14 -16.65 8.81
N THR A 310 18.82 -15.50 8.81
CA THR A 310 18.33 -14.29 9.47
C THR A 310 18.53 -13.05 8.61
N ARG A 311 17.75 -12.00 8.89
CA ARG A 311 17.87 -10.68 8.26
C ARG A 311 17.76 -9.54 9.28
N THR A 312 18.30 -8.40 8.92
CA THR A 312 17.98 -7.10 9.51
C THR A 312 17.35 -6.20 8.46
N PHE A 313 17.95 -6.20 7.27
CA PHE A 313 17.47 -5.61 6.03
C PHE A 313 17.63 -6.63 4.89
N LEU A 314 17.07 -6.31 3.72
CA LEU A 314 17.07 -7.19 2.56
C LEU A 314 18.47 -7.35 1.95
N LYS A 315 18.77 -8.56 1.51
CA LYS A 315 19.98 -8.91 0.75
C LYS A 315 19.65 -9.04 -0.74
N ASP A 316 20.68 -9.01 -1.57
CA ASP A 316 20.53 -9.29 -3.00
C ASP A 316 20.05 -10.74 -3.19
N GLY A 317 19.14 -10.96 -4.14
CA GLY A 317 18.51 -12.27 -4.37
C GLY A 317 17.39 -12.62 -3.40
N ASP A 318 17.06 -11.77 -2.41
CA ASP A 318 15.84 -11.95 -1.63
C ASP A 318 14.60 -11.63 -2.50
N GLU A 319 13.63 -12.52 -2.48
CA GLU A 319 12.30 -12.31 -3.07
C GLU A 319 11.30 -11.95 -1.98
N VAL A 320 10.53 -10.87 -2.20
CA VAL A 320 9.48 -10.41 -1.30
C VAL A 320 8.12 -10.62 -1.96
N THR A 321 7.20 -11.23 -1.21
CA THR A 321 5.81 -11.41 -1.63
C THR A 321 4.86 -10.82 -0.60
N LEU A 322 4.01 -9.91 -1.05
CA LEU A 322 2.87 -9.37 -0.33
C LEU A 322 1.60 -10.10 -0.79
N THR A 323 0.76 -10.52 0.14
CA THR A 323 -0.57 -11.07 -0.16
C THR A 323 -1.61 -10.45 0.73
N GLY A 324 -2.82 -10.28 0.18
CA GLY A 324 -3.96 -9.73 0.90
C GLY A 324 -5.21 -10.54 0.62
N GLY A 325 -5.99 -10.81 1.65
CA GLY A 325 -7.19 -11.63 1.51
C GLY A 325 -8.12 -11.54 2.70
N GLN A 326 -9.33 -12.07 2.49
CA GLN A 326 -10.34 -12.25 3.52
C GLN A 326 -10.45 -13.73 3.87
N SER A 327 -10.50 -14.05 5.15
CA SER A 327 -10.94 -15.37 5.61
C SER A 327 -12.47 -15.38 5.65
N HIS A 328 -13.13 -16.22 4.84
CA HIS A 328 -14.57 -16.37 4.95
C HIS A 328 -14.93 -17.10 6.24
N TYR A 329 -15.79 -16.51 7.08
CA TYR A 329 -16.28 -17.12 8.33
C TYR A 329 -17.00 -18.47 8.17
N ARG A 330 -17.26 -18.94 6.93
CA ARG A 330 -18.02 -20.18 6.68
C ARG A 330 -17.23 -21.35 6.12
N ASN A 331 -16.03 -21.16 5.60
CA ASN A 331 -15.12 -22.22 5.16
C ASN A 331 -13.71 -21.67 5.35
N HIS A 332 -12.77 -22.44 5.89
CA HIS A 332 -11.38 -22.04 6.14
C HIS A 332 -10.55 -21.67 4.88
N ASP A 333 -11.22 -21.36 3.77
CA ASP A 333 -10.62 -20.86 2.55
C ASP A 333 -10.44 -19.34 2.65
N THR A 334 -9.18 -18.89 2.61
CA THR A 334 -8.85 -17.48 2.45
C THR A 334 -9.06 -17.11 0.99
N THR A 335 -9.99 -16.22 0.69
CA THR A 335 -10.13 -15.64 -0.65
C THR A 335 -8.99 -14.64 -0.84
N LEU A 336 -7.98 -15.06 -1.59
CA LEU A 336 -6.89 -14.18 -2.01
C LEU A 336 -7.51 -13.06 -2.88
N LEU A 337 -7.45 -11.84 -2.38
CA LEU A 337 -7.94 -10.66 -3.09
C LEU A 337 -6.90 -10.17 -4.10
N SER A 338 -5.63 -10.27 -3.73
CA SER A 338 -4.50 -9.87 -4.58
C SER A 338 -3.18 -10.45 -4.06
N SER A 339 -2.20 -10.56 -4.96
CA SER A 339 -0.80 -10.86 -4.63
C SER A 339 0.14 -9.92 -5.38
N LEU A 340 1.28 -9.66 -4.76
CA LEU A 340 2.39 -8.86 -5.27
C LEU A 340 3.67 -9.62 -4.95
N GLN A 341 4.52 -9.87 -5.93
CA GLN A 341 5.78 -10.59 -5.80
C GLN A 341 6.89 -9.79 -6.47
N THR A 342 8.09 -9.78 -5.92
CA THR A 342 9.22 -9.01 -6.46
C THR A 342 10.54 -9.61 -6.03
N LEU A 343 11.47 -9.73 -6.98
CA LEU A 343 12.84 -10.19 -6.76
C LEU A 343 13.81 -8.99 -6.70
N LEU A 344 14.76 -9.02 -5.77
CA LEU A 344 15.80 -7.99 -5.60
C LEU A 344 17.09 -8.27 -6.36
#